data_AF-A0A451AZZ8-F1
#
_entry.id   AF-A0A451AZZ8-F1
#
_cell.length_a   1.000
_cell.length_b   1.000
_cell.length_c   1.000
_cell.angle_alpha   90.00
_cell.angle_beta   90.00
_cell.angle_gamma   90.00
#
_symmetry.space_group_name_H-M   'P 1'
#
loop_
_entity.id
_entity.type
_entity.pdbx_description
1 polymer ?
#
loop_
_entity_poly.entity_id
_entity_poly.type
_entity_poly.pdbx_seq_one_letter_code
_entity_poly.pdbx_strand_id
1 'polypeptide(L)' 'MNRVLPLTEQSVTISAGIYAELRKTGKPLDDIDLLIAGVAIANNRVLVTHNRSHFERIDRLEVEDWSEEQTAGR' A
#
# COMPACT_ATOMS: atom_id res chain seq x y z
N MET A 1 7.59 -17.22 11.62
CA MET A 1 6.84 -16.65 12.76
C MET A 1 5.94 -15.55 12.18
N ASN A 2 4.63 -15.65 12.36
CA ASN A 2 3.69 -14.70 11.75
C ASN A 2 3.51 -13.50 12.67
N ARG A 3 3.58 -12.28 12.13
CA ARG A 3 3.42 -11.04 12.90
C ARG A 3 2.24 -10.25 12.34
N VAL A 4 1.29 -9.93 13.21
CA VAL A 4 0.18 -9.02 12.90
C VAL A 4 0.59 -7.61 13.30
N LEU A 5 0.51 -6.66 12.36
CA LEU A 5 0.77 -5.25 12.63
C LEU A 5 -0.57 -4.56 12.96
N PRO A 6 -0.67 -3.84 14.09
CA PRO A 6 -1.90 -3.14 14.43
C PRO A 6 -2.08 -1.88 13.58
N LEU A 7 -3.33 -1.47 13.41
CA LEU A 7 -3.67 -0.14 12.94
C LEU A 7 -3.43 0.85 14.09
N THR A 8 -2.41 1.70 13.95
CA THR A 8 -2.04 2.73 14.93
C THR A 8 -2.46 4.11 14.47
N GLU A 9 -2.52 5.07 15.38
CA GLU A 9 -2.74 6.48 15.06
C GLU A 9 -1.75 6.98 13.98
N GLN A 10 -0.46 6.65 14.11
CA GLN A 10 0.55 6.99 13.11
C GLN A 10 0.21 6.44 11.71
N SER A 11 -0.19 5.16 11.61
CA SER A 11 -0.58 4.57 10.32
C SER A 11 -1.85 5.20 9.73
N VAL A 12 -2.80 5.60 10.58
CA VAL A 12 -4.02 6.30 10.16
C VAL A 12 -3.70 7.71 9.68
N THR A 13 -2.82 8.45 10.36
CA THR A 13 -2.37 9.77 9.91
C THR A 13 -1.69 9.70 8.53
N ILE A 14 -0.85 8.69 8.31
CA ILE A 14 -0.23 8.46 6.99
C ILE A 14 -1.31 8.16 5.94
N SER A 15 -2.27 7.28 6.25
CA SER A 15 -3.38 6.92 5.36
C SER A 15 -4.20 8.14 4.95
N ALA A 16 -4.53 9.02 5.91
CA ALA A 16 -5.27 10.26 5.66
C ALA A 16 -4.49 11.23 4.76
N GLY A 17 -3.16 11.30 4.92
CA GLY A 17 -2.29 12.06 4.03
C GLY A 17 -2.34 11.54 2.59
N ILE A 18 -2.23 10.22 2.41
CA ILE A 18 -2.34 9.59 1.08
C ILE A 18 -3.71 9.87 0.46
N TYR A 19 -4.78 9.71 1.24
CA TYR A 19 -6.15 10.02 0.79
C TYR A 19 -6.25 11.46 0.27
N ALA A 20 -5.74 12.43 1.02
CA ALA A 20 -5.78 13.84 0.63
C ALA A 20 -5.04 14.08 -0.70
N GLU A 21 -3.86 13.49 -0.89
CA GLU A 21 -3.08 13.65 -2.12
C GLU A 21 -3.72 12.95 -3.33
N LEU A 22 -4.21 11.72 -3.17
CA LEU A 22 -4.90 11.00 -4.23
C LEU A 22 -6.22 11.66 -4.63
N ARG A 23 -6.94 12.24 -3.66
CA ARG A 23 -8.17 12.99 -3.94
C ARG A 23 -7.90 14.27 -4.72
N LYS A 24 -6.83 15.01 -4.39
CA LYS A 24 -6.41 16.21 -5.14
C LYS A 24 -6.05 15.88 -6.59
N THR A 25 -5.45 14.72 -6.83
CA THR A 25 -4.99 14.29 -8.17
C THR A 25 -6.06 13.53 -8.97
N GLY A 26 -7.29 13.38 -8.43
CA GLY A 26 -8.39 12.71 -9.11
C GLY A 26 -8.21 11.20 -9.25
N LYS A 27 -7.38 10.58 -8.41
CA LYS A 27 -7.04 9.15 -8.44
C LYS A 27 -7.37 8.46 -7.11
N PRO A 28 -8.61 8.54 -6.61
CA PRO A 28 -8.96 7.95 -5.31
C PRO A 28 -8.70 6.45 -5.28
N LEU A 29 -8.47 5.95 -4.06
CA LEU A 29 -8.28 4.55 -3.71
C LEU A 29 -9.32 4.16 -2.66
N ASP A 30 -9.64 2.89 -2.55
CA ASP A 30 -10.57 2.41 -1.53
C ASP A 30 -10.01 2.62 -0.12
N ASP A 31 -10.89 2.87 0.85
CA ASP A 31 -10.51 3.22 2.23
C ASP A 31 -9.65 2.14 2.89
N ILE A 32 -9.94 0.85 2.63
CA ILE A 32 -9.15 -0.25 3.19
C ILE A 32 -7.76 -0.33 2.56
N ASP A 33 -7.63 -0.11 1.25
CA ASP A 33 -6.34 -0.07 0.58
C ASP A 33 -5.46 1.07 1.13
N LEU A 34 -6.07 2.22 1.43
CA LEU A 34 -5.38 3.34 2.07
C LEU A 34 -4.84 2.98 3.45
N LEU A 35 -5.63 2.28 4.27
CA LEU A 35 -5.20 1.82 5.60
C LEU A 35 -4.08 0.78 5.50
N ILE A 36 -4.15 -0.14 4.54
CA ILE A 36 -3.08 -1.13 4.29
C ILE A 36 -1.77 -0.42 3.90
N ALA A 37 -1.85 0.55 2.98
CA ALA A 37 -0.69 1.36 2.58
C ALA A 37 -0.10 2.14 3.76
N GLY A 38 -0.95 2.75 4.60
CA GLY A 38 -0.51 3.47 5.78
C GLY A 38 0.19 2.58 6.80
N VAL A 39 -0.31 1.36 7.04
CA VAL A 39 0.35 0.37 7.91
C VAL A 39 1.71 -0.06 7.34
N ALA A 40 1.79 -0.32 6.04
CA ALA A 40 3.05 -0.70 5.39
C ALA A 40 4.12 0.39 5.51
N ILE A 41 3.77 1.64 5.19
CA ILE A 41 4.69 2.78 5.25
C ILE A 41 5.11 3.07 6.69
N ALA A 42 4.17 3.05 7.66
CA ALA A 42 4.47 3.30 9.07
C ALA A 42 5.49 2.32 9.66
N ASN A 43 5.56 1.11 9.08
CA ASN A 43 6.42 0.03 9.55
C ASN A 43 7.62 -0.24 8.62
N ASN A 44 7.86 0.58 7.60
CA ASN A 44 8.88 0.35 6.56
C ASN A 44 8.78 -1.08 5.99
N ARG A 45 7.66 -1.39 5.34
CA ARG A 45 7.39 -2.68 4.72
C ARG A 45 7.05 -2.52 3.24
N VAL A 46 7.47 -3.51 2.46
CA VAL A 46 7.02 -3.72 1.08
C VAL A 46 5.62 -4.34 1.13
N LEU A 47 4.69 -3.82 0.33
CA LEU A 47 3.36 -4.38 0.17
C LEU A 47 3.34 -5.38 -0.99
N VAL A 48 3.01 -6.64 -0.69
CA VAL A 48 2.84 -7.68 -1.71
C VAL A 48 1.36 -7.74 -2.10
N THR A 49 1.05 -7.61 -3.39
CA THR A 49 -0.34 -7.59 -3.88
C THR A 49 -0.42 -7.96 -5.36
N HIS A 50 -1.53 -8.57 -5.78
CA HIS A 50 -1.87 -8.74 -7.20
C HIS A 50 -2.53 -7.49 -7.81
N ASN A 51 -2.90 -6.49 -6.99
CA ASN A 51 -3.52 -5.24 -7.44
C ASN A 51 -2.47 -4.12 -7.53
N ARG A 52 -1.30 -4.40 -8.11
CA ARG A 52 -0.16 -3.47 -8.16
C ARG A 52 -0.55 -2.08 -8.67
N SER A 53 -1.36 -2.00 -9.73
CA SER A 53 -1.84 -0.75 -10.34
C SER A 53 -2.66 0.16 -9.42
N HIS A 54 -3.26 -0.38 -8.35
CA HIS A 54 -3.94 0.41 -7.32
C HIS A 54 -2.93 1.13 -6.44
N PHE A 55 -1.91 0.40 -5.99
CA PHE A 55 -0.94 0.87 -4.99
C PHE A 55 0.21 1.68 -5.57
N GLU A 56 0.55 1.50 -6.84
CA GLU A 56 1.59 2.28 -7.56
C GLU A 56 1.32 3.78 -7.61
N ARG A 57 0.10 4.22 -7.29
CA ARG A 57 -0.27 5.65 -7.20
C ARG A 57 0.32 6.34 -5.96
N ILE A 58 0.88 5.56 -5.04
CA ILE A 58 1.40 6.04 -3.76
C ILE A 58 2.92 6.06 -3.86
N ASP A 59 3.51 7.23 -4.16
CA ASP A 59 4.94 7.39 -4.44
C ASP A 59 5.89 6.85 -3.35
N ARG A 60 5.42 6.76 -2.09
CA ARG A 60 6.23 6.34 -0.94
C ARG A 60 6.03 4.87 -0.54
N LEU A 61 5.26 4.11 -1.32
CA LEU A 61 4.95 2.71 -1.04
C LEU A 61 5.72 1.81 -2.00
N GLU A 62 6.57 0.94 -1.44
CA GLU A 62 7.20 -0.13 -2.20
C GLU A 62 6.19 -1.27 -2.39
N VAL A 63 6.03 -1.72 -3.63
CA VAL A 63 5.02 -2.73 -4.03
C VAL A 63 5.68 -3.83 -4.84
N GLU A 64 5.36 -5.07 -4.51
CA GLU A 64 5.77 -6.27 -5.24
C GLU A 64 4.54 -7.09 -5.66
N ASP A 65 4.62 -7.75 -6.82
CA ASP A 65 3.69 -8.80 -7.22
C ASP A 65 4.47 -10.10 -7.45
N TRP A 66 4.32 -11.06 -6.53
CA TRP A 66 5.01 -12.35 -6.60
C TRP A 66 4.46 -13.29 -7.68
N SER A 67 3.36 -12.95 -8.36
CA SER A 67 2.90 -13.72 -9.52
C SER A 67 3.69 -13.42 -10.79
N GLU A 68 4.28 -12.22 -10.91
CA GLU A 68 5.08 -11.82 -12.09
C GLU A 68 6.35 -12.67 -12.21
N GLU A 69 6.98 -13.01 -11.09
CA GLU A 69 8.22 -13.81 -11.04
C GLU A 69 8.04 -15.25 -11.56
N GLN A 70 6.83 -15.81 -11.46
CA GLN A 70 6.53 -17.16 -11.96
C GLN A 70 6.36 -17.24 -13.49
N THR A 71 6.29 -16.11 -14.19
CA THR A 71 6.12 -16.08 -15.65
C THR A 71 7.46 -16.05 -16.39
N ALA A 72 8.55 -15.60 -15.76
CA ALA A 72 9.87 -15.48 -16.37
C ALA A 72 10.64 -16.82 -16.51
N GLY A 73 10.09 -17.93 -15.98
CA GLY A 73 10.66 -19.27 -16.04
C GLY A 73 9.87 -20.27 -16.90
N ARG A 74 8.93 -19.81 -17.74
CA ARG A 74 8.22 -20.63 -18.72
C ARG A 74 8.57 -20.26 -20.16
#